data_AF-A0ABD3QE77-F1
#
_entry.id   AF-A0ABD3QE77-F1
#
_cell.length_a   1.000
_cell.length_b   1.000
_cell.length_c   1.000
_cell.angle_alpha   90.00
_cell.angle_beta   90.00
_cell.angle_gamma   90.00
#
_symmetry.space_group_name_H-M   'P 1'
#
loop_
_entity.id
_entity.type
_entity.pdbx_description
1 polymer ?
#
loop_
_entity_poly.entity_id
_entity_poly.type
_entity_poly.pdbx_seq_one_letter_code
_entity_poly.pdbx_strand_id
1 'polypeptide(L)'
;MIASILFPLVAPLKPFHTSLIDAITIPSVGIVSQSTINHVPNQWHHSNLHAKPLEMAAWSWLLTSSFEPSRQYSWTLQNGNVQFETPLTFPNIAIERDGTVKPRQGDGDDSVVSLTNPVFLGSGGSGAVFSFGIHPLTSRPLPTKTDAQPPMAIKVSWKASRTSVQNECTLLKSMELHHVPHVERCLGERDYPYEDGRVMIALQPVLVASSGITSSISDVSLDGQERAVKQVMETMIGMLYANIVTVDVQALISKETGEVLFIDFSEAMEFGFPVTAKDVAAVVGFCNEMMTLVPESLRDVAVEYLKVLLEEMDRNGMSLSKDISNVLESIWME
;
A
#
# COMPACT_ATOMS: atom_id res chain seq x y z
N MET A 1 51.77 -14.46 -22.99
CA MET A 1 51.52 -13.17 -22.31
C MET A 1 50.08 -13.19 -21.86
N ILE A 2 49.84 -13.47 -20.59
CA ILE A 2 48.51 -13.54 -19.97
C ILE A 2 48.38 -12.25 -19.17
N ALA A 3 47.45 -11.39 -19.55
CA ALA A 3 47.14 -10.16 -18.83
C ALA A 3 46.09 -10.46 -17.76
N SER A 4 46.53 -10.48 -16.50
CA SER A 4 45.66 -10.50 -15.33
C SER A 4 45.02 -9.13 -15.15
N ILE A 5 43.69 -9.06 -15.24
CA ILE A 5 42.91 -7.87 -14.87
C ILE A 5 42.48 -8.06 -13.42
N LEU A 6 43.09 -7.27 -12.54
CA LEU A 6 42.71 -7.12 -11.13
C LEU A 6 41.46 -6.25 -11.05
N PHE A 7 40.35 -6.80 -10.56
CA PHE A 7 39.21 -6.03 -10.07
C PHE A 7 39.53 -5.44 -8.68
N PRO A 8 39.18 -4.18 -8.38
CA PRO A 8 39.32 -3.64 -7.04
C PRO A 8 38.21 -4.20 -6.14
N LEU A 9 38.61 -4.67 -4.95
CA LEU A 9 37.71 -4.96 -3.83
C LEU A 9 36.88 -3.70 -3.51
N VAL A 10 35.57 -3.79 -3.67
CA VAL A 10 34.61 -2.84 -3.13
C VAL A 10 34.42 -3.19 -1.64
N ALA A 11 34.71 -2.24 -0.76
CA ALA A 11 34.48 -2.40 0.68
C ALA A 11 32.98 -2.47 1.00
N PRO A 12 32.56 -3.26 1.99
CA PRO A 12 31.15 -3.37 2.35
C PRO A 12 30.65 -2.03 2.92
N LEU A 13 29.63 -1.46 2.26
CA LEU A 13 28.83 -0.37 2.80
C LEU A 13 28.07 -0.89 4.02
N LYS A 14 28.21 -0.21 5.16
CA LYS A 14 27.40 -0.49 6.35
C LYS A 14 25.94 -0.15 6.05
N PRO A 15 24.97 -1.02 6.38
CA PRO A 15 23.56 -0.68 6.27
C PRO A 15 23.22 0.42 7.30
N PHE A 16 22.71 1.54 6.81
CA PHE A 16 21.98 2.50 7.64
C PHE A 16 20.56 1.96 7.82
N HIS A 17 20.33 1.19 8.89
CA HIS A 17 18.97 0.87 9.32
C HIS A 17 18.38 2.09 10.04
N THR A 18 17.50 2.81 9.37
CA THR A 18 16.39 3.52 10.05
C THR A 18 15.12 2.72 9.80
N SER A 19 14.89 1.75 10.68
CA SER A 19 13.59 1.08 10.80
C SER A 19 12.53 2.11 11.17
N LEU A 20 11.67 2.44 10.21
CA LEU A 20 10.34 2.97 10.47
C LEU A 20 9.46 1.74 10.67
N ILE A 21 9.11 1.41 11.92
CA ILE A 21 7.86 0.78 12.38
C ILE A 21 8.05 0.58 13.89
N ASP A 22 7.67 1.59 14.64
CA ASP A 22 7.23 1.49 16.04
C ASP A 22 6.07 2.49 16.19
N ALA A 23 4.90 2.10 15.65
CA ALA A 23 3.56 2.57 16.03
C ALA A 23 2.54 2.33 14.90
N ILE A 24 2.18 1.08 14.64
CA ILE A 24 0.86 0.77 14.07
C ILE A 24 0.19 -0.25 14.98
N THR A 25 -0.38 0.25 16.07
CA THR A 25 -1.49 -0.42 16.74
C THR A 25 -2.73 0.34 16.32
N ILE A 26 -3.54 -0.26 15.43
CA ILE A 26 -4.86 0.28 15.10
C ILE A 26 -5.70 0.15 16.39
N PRO A 27 -6.13 1.24 17.04
CA PRO A 27 -7.03 1.10 18.16
C PRO A 27 -8.37 0.56 17.64
N SER A 28 -8.84 -0.52 18.25
CA SER A 28 -10.22 -0.96 18.13
C SER A 28 -11.15 0.21 18.46
N VAL A 29 -12.18 0.39 17.62
CA VAL A 29 -13.13 1.50 17.65
C VAL A 29 -13.78 1.62 19.03
N GLY A 30 -13.22 2.48 19.88
CA GLY A 30 -13.84 2.97 21.10
C GLY A 30 -14.56 4.27 20.78
N ILE A 31 -15.89 4.26 20.91
CA ILE A 31 -16.73 5.46 20.85
C ILE A 31 -16.30 6.38 22.00
N VAL A 32 -15.53 7.42 21.72
CA VAL A 32 -15.23 8.47 22.70
C VAL A 32 -16.39 9.45 22.71
N SER A 33 -17.29 9.23 23.67
CA SER A 33 -18.24 10.24 24.14
C SER A 33 -17.47 11.33 24.91
N GLN A 34 -17.60 12.58 24.48
CA GLN A 34 -17.21 13.72 25.29
C GLN A 34 -18.20 13.87 26.45
N SER A 35 -17.75 13.64 27.69
CA SER A 35 -18.35 14.28 28.85
C SER A 35 -17.36 14.46 30.00
N THR A 36 -17.20 15.72 30.39
CA THR A 36 -16.55 16.18 31.61
C THR A 36 -17.40 15.78 32.82
N ILE A 37 -16.93 14.94 33.74
CA ILE A 37 -17.57 14.77 35.06
C ILE A 37 -16.53 14.64 36.18
N ASN A 38 -16.70 15.52 37.18
CA ASN A 38 -16.01 15.56 38.47
C ASN A 38 -16.31 14.32 39.34
N HIS A 39 -15.33 13.94 40.15
CA HIS A 39 -15.45 12.99 41.27
C HIS A 39 -16.60 13.32 42.25
N VAL A 40 -17.28 12.29 42.78
CA VAL A 40 -17.46 11.93 44.21
C VAL A 40 -18.28 10.60 44.31
N PRO A 41 -18.10 9.73 45.33
CA PRO A 41 -18.50 8.32 45.30
C PRO A 41 -19.75 7.98 46.15
N ASN A 42 -20.12 6.69 46.06
CA ASN A 42 -20.75 5.79 47.05
C ASN A 42 -22.21 5.32 46.90
N GLN A 43 -22.32 4.00 47.12
CA GLN A 43 -23.36 3.20 47.79
C GLN A 43 -24.45 2.44 47.01
N TRP A 44 -24.60 1.21 47.49
CA TRP A 44 -25.47 0.11 47.09
C TRP A 44 -26.94 0.33 47.46
N HIS A 45 -27.88 -0.25 46.68
CA HIS A 45 -28.90 -1.18 47.19
C HIS A 45 -29.71 -1.88 46.07
N HIS A 46 -30.12 -3.11 46.38
CA HIS A 46 -30.97 -4.03 45.62
C HIS A 46 -32.33 -3.47 45.22
N SER A 47 -32.89 -3.90 44.06
CA SER A 47 -34.07 -4.80 43.98
C SER A 47 -34.63 -4.98 42.55
N ASN A 48 -35.24 -6.14 42.34
CA ASN A 48 -35.93 -6.67 41.16
C ASN A 48 -37.04 -5.75 40.59
N LEU A 49 -37.39 -5.90 39.30
CA LEU A 49 -38.74 -6.29 38.82
C LEU A 49 -38.90 -6.17 37.28
N HIS A 50 -39.53 -7.21 36.73
CA HIS A 50 -40.37 -7.31 35.52
C HIS A 50 -39.92 -6.82 34.13
N ALA A 51 -39.72 -7.81 33.26
CA ALA A 51 -39.80 -7.69 31.81
C ALA A 51 -41.26 -7.55 31.34
N LYS A 52 -41.49 -6.62 30.39
CA LYS A 52 -42.58 -6.64 29.42
C LYS A 52 -42.02 -6.20 28.04
N PRO A 53 -42.53 -6.75 26.93
CA PRO A 53 -42.02 -6.48 25.59
C PRO A 53 -42.65 -5.20 25.04
N LEU A 54 -41.82 -4.33 24.44
CA LEU A 54 -42.26 -3.12 23.75
C LEU A 54 -42.20 -3.34 22.23
N GLU A 55 -43.32 -2.99 21.62
CA GLU A 55 -43.68 -3.11 20.22
C GLU A 55 -42.68 -2.43 19.28
N MET A 56 -42.28 -3.12 18.22
CA MET A 56 -41.58 -2.54 17.08
C MET A 56 -42.57 -1.75 16.21
N ALA A 57 -42.61 -0.44 16.42
CA ALA A 57 -43.22 0.48 15.47
C ALA A 57 -42.21 0.81 14.35
N ALA A 58 -42.50 0.31 13.15
CA ALA A 58 -41.83 0.65 11.91
C ALA A 58 -42.01 2.15 11.61
N TRP A 59 -40.90 2.89 11.53
CA TRP A 59 -40.85 4.22 10.93
C TRP A 59 -39.99 4.17 9.67
N SER A 60 -40.70 4.19 8.54
CA SER A 60 -40.20 4.46 7.20
C SER A 60 -39.64 5.89 7.14
N TRP A 61 -38.32 6.04 7.08
CA TRP A 61 -37.68 7.29 6.71
C TRP A 61 -37.41 7.31 5.20
N LEU A 62 -38.18 8.15 4.49
CA LEU A 62 -37.78 8.71 3.21
C LEU A 62 -36.51 9.54 3.44
N LEU A 63 -35.36 9.01 3.02
CA LEU A 63 -34.08 9.71 3.02
C LEU A 63 -34.10 10.85 2.01
N THR A 64 -34.46 12.04 2.45
CA THR A 64 -33.95 13.28 1.85
C THR A 64 -32.45 13.33 2.12
N SER A 65 -31.64 13.38 1.07
CA SER A 65 -30.19 13.54 1.15
C SER A 65 -29.86 14.90 1.78
N SER A 66 -29.82 14.97 3.11
CA SER A 66 -29.30 16.11 3.84
C SER A 66 -27.83 16.26 3.51
N PHE A 67 -27.49 17.37 2.84
CA PHE A 67 -26.13 17.81 2.59
C PHE A 67 -25.41 17.94 3.94
N GLU A 68 -24.51 17.02 4.28
CA GLU A 68 -23.68 17.18 5.47
C GLU A 68 -22.73 18.37 5.24
N PRO A 69 -22.57 19.28 6.21
CA PRO A 69 -21.60 20.37 6.11
C PRO A 69 -20.19 19.76 5.92
N SER A 70 -19.41 20.38 5.04
CA SER A 70 -18.02 19.98 4.79
C SER A 70 -17.25 19.89 6.11
N ARG A 71 -16.74 18.70 6.43
CA ARG A 71 -15.89 18.50 7.62
C ARG A 71 -14.44 18.75 7.24
N GLN A 72 -13.74 19.52 8.06
CA GLN A 72 -12.31 19.75 7.91
C GLN A 72 -11.55 18.87 8.90
N TYR A 73 -10.54 18.17 8.39
CA TYR A 73 -9.61 17.36 9.18
C TYR A 73 -8.22 17.97 9.07
N SER A 74 -7.44 17.93 10.15
CA SER A 74 -6.08 18.45 10.19
C SER A 74 -5.19 17.62 11.11
N TRP A 75 -3.97 17.35 10.67
CA TRP A 75 -2.93 16.66 11.42
C TRP A 75 -1.67 17.53 11.43
N THR A 76 -1.05 17.65 12.59
CA THR A 76 0.28 18.26 12.76
C THR A 76 1.29 17.14 12.90
N LEU A 77 2.12 16.96 11.87
CA LEU A 77 3.14 15.92 11.78
C LEU A 77 4.53 16.54 11.87
N GLN A 78 5.55 15.71 12.11
CA GLN A 78 6.93 16.17 12.31
C GLN A 78 7.46 17.04 11.16
N ASN A 79 7.08 16.71 9.92
CA ASN A 79 7.57 17.37 8.70
C ASN A 79 6.59 18.39 8.10
N GLY A 80 5.45 18.65 8.76
CA GLY A 80 4.47 19.63 8.31
C GLY A 80 3.03 19.28 8.70
N ASN A 81 2.10 20.14 8.30
CA ASN A 81 0.68 19.93 8.51
C ASN A 81 0.04 19.25 7.28
N VAL A 82 -0.95 18.40 7.50
CA VAL A 82 -1.83 17.87 6.44
C VAL A 82 -3.27 18.19 6.81
N GLN A 83 -4.07 18.60 5.83
CA GLN A 83 -5.45 19.01 5.96
C GLN A 83 -6.27 18.41 4.82
N PHE A 84 -7.51 18.07 5.12
CA PHE A 84 -8.49 17.63 4.12
C PHE A 84 -9.85 18.26 4.41
N GLU A 85 -10.53 18.71 3.37
CA GLU A 85 -11.99 18.87 3.37
C GLU A 85 -12.61 17.57 2.87
N THR A 86 -13.64 17.10 3.57
CA THR A 86 -14.48 16.02 3.08
C THR A 86 -15.83 16.57 2.64
N PRO A 87 -16.36 16.15 1.47
CA PRO A 87 -15.80 15.10 0.62
C PRO A 87 -14.58 15.56 -0.21
N LEU A 88 -13.53 14.74 -0.23
CA LEU A 88 -12.39 14.93 -1.11
C LEU A 88 -12.68 14.29 -2.46
N THR A 89 -12.49 15.03 -3.55
CA THR A 89 -12.74 14.54 -4.91
C THR A 89 -11.45 14.36 -5.69
N PHE A 90 -11.36 13.29 -6.48
CA PHE A 90 -10.30 13.10 -7.46
C PHE A 90 -10.91 13.13 -8.86
N PRO A 91 -10.65 14.17 -9.67
CA PRO A 91 -11.34 14.34 -10.95
C PRO A 91 -11.03 13.23 -11.96
N ASN A 92 -9.87 12.60 -11.82
CA ASN A 92 -9.34 11.58 -12.72
C ASN A 92 -9.63 10.14 -12.25
N ILE A 93 -10.52 9.96 -11.27
CA ILE A 93 -10.88 8.64 -10.74
C ILE A 93 -12.38 8.44 -10.88
N ALA A 94 -12.78 7.28 -11.40
CA ALA A 94 -14.18 6.88 -11.57
C ALA A 94 -14.45 5.55 -10.86
N ILE A 95 -15.71 5.32 -10.48
CA ILE A 95 -16.20 4.02 -9.99
C ILE A 95 -17.03 3.38 -11.10
N GLU A 96 -16.60 2.21 -11.55
CA GLU A 96 -17.36 1.37 -12.48
C GLU A 96 -18.60 0.76 -11.81
N ARG A 97 -19.50 0.21 -12.63
CA ARG A 97 -20.79 -0.35 -12.15
C ARG A 97 -20.63 -1.53 -11.19
N ASP A 98 -19.52 -2.25 -11.29
CA ASP A 98 -19.17 -3.37 -10.42
C ASP A 98 -18.53 -2.90 -9.09
N GLY A 99 -18.35 -1.60 -8.90
CA GLY A 99 -17.70 -1.01 -7.73
C GLY A 99 -16.19 -0.87 -7.87
N THR A 100 -15.60 -1.33 -8.99
CA THR A 100 -14.16 -1.20 -9.25
C THR A 100 -13.79 0.26 -9.48
N VAL A 101 -12.75 0.72 -8.80
CA VAL A 101 -12.21 2.07 -8.99
C VAL A 101 -11.14 2.03 -10.09
N LYS A 102 -11.24 2.91 -11.08
CA LYS A 102 -10.27 3.00 -12.18
C LYS A 102 -9.90 4.46 -12.50
N PRO A 103 -8.73 4.68 -13.12
CA PRO A 103 -8.42 5.96 -13.76
C PRO A 103 -9.48 6.29 -14.82
N ARG A 104 -9.96 7.53 -14.84
CA ARG A 104 -10.95 8.00 -15.81
C ARG A 104 -10.33 8.09 -17.21
N GLN A 105 -10.90 7.38 -18.18
CA GLN A 105 -10.52 7.47 -19.59
C GLN A 105 -11.60 8.24 -20.38
N GLY A 106 -11.49 9.57 -20.42
CA GLY A 106 -12.30 10.45 -21.28
C GLY A 106 -13.31 11.38 -20.59
N ASP A 107 -13.97 12.22 -21.39
CA ASP A 107 -14.92 13.28 -20.96
C ASP A 107 -16.33 12.77 -20.62
N GLY A 108 -16.53 11.45 -20.52
CA GLY A 108 -17.83 10.84 -20.22
C GLY A 108 -18.36 11.25 -18.85
N ASP A 109 -19.69 11.25 -18.66
CA ASP A 109 -20.45 11.60 -17.45
C ASP A 109 -20.26 10.60 -16.29
N ASP A 110 -19.02 10.15 -16.08
CA ASP A 110 -18.65 9.16 -15.10
C ASP A 110 -18.61 9.77 -13.69
N SER A 111 -19.05 8.94 -12.76
CA SER A 111 -19.25 9.21 -11.34
C SER A 111 -17.99 9.75 -10.67
N VAL A 112 -18.02 11.03 -10.27
CA VAL A 112 -16.98 11.59 -9.40
C VAL A 112 -17.00 10.83 -8.07
N VAL A 113 -15.83 10.35 -7.66
CA VAL A 113 -15.66 9.67 -6.38
C VAL A 113 -15.56 10.69 -5.24
N SER A 114 -16.36 10.50 -4.20
CA SER A 114 -16.26 11.26 -2.96
C SER A 114 -15.57 10.41 -1.89
N LEU A 115 -14.41 10.88 -1.44
CA LEU A 115 -13.64 10.29 -0.37
C LEU A 115 -13.98 10.96 0.97
N THR A 116 -14.29 10.17 1.99
CA THR A 116 -14.69 10.68 3.32
C THR A 116 -13.96 9.96 4.44
N ASN A 117 -14.10 10.48 5.67
CA ASN A 117 -13.60 9.89 6.91
C ASN A 117 -12.12 9.46 6.84
N PRO A 118 -11.20 10.40 6.56
CA PRO A 118 -9.77 10.10 6.52
C PRO A 118 -9.27 9.48 7.83
N VAL A 119 -8.50 8.41 7.72
CA VAL A 119 -7.77 7.77 8.83
C VAL A 119 -6.28 7.81 8.52
N PHE A 120 -5.49 8.38 9.42
CA PHE A 120 -4.04 8.41 9.28
C PHE A 120 -3.44 7.00 9.34
N LEU A 121 -2.66 6.62 8.34
CA LEU A 121 -2.00 5.30 8.26
C LEU A 121 -0.53 5.37 8.67
N GLY A 122 0.17 6.46 8.32
CA GLY A 122 1.59 6.62 8.62
C GLY A 122 2.22 7.81 7.91
N SER A 123 3.47 8.11 8.26
CA SER A 123 4.27 9.15 7.60
C SER A 123 5.74 8.78 7.58
N GLY A 124 6.45 9.14 6.52
CA GLY A 124 7.87 8.86 6.32
C GLY A 124 8.61 10.01 5.65
N GLY A 125 9.76 9.72 5.03
CA GLY A 125 10.58 10.71 4.32
C GLY A 125 9.94 11.28 3.05
N SER A 126 9.02 10.54 2.42
CA SER A 126 8.34 10.95 1.19
C SER A 126 7.03 11.72 1.42
N GLY A 127 6.34 11.48 2.54
CA GLY A 127 5.05 12.11 2.80
C GLY A 127 4.29 11.53 3.99
N ALA A 128 2.97 11.74 3.98
CA ALA A 128 2.02 11.15 4.92
C ALA A 128 0.88 10.46 4.16
N VAL A 129 0.42 9.32 4.67
CA VAL A 129 -0.58 8.45 4.02
C VAL A 129 -1.82 8.34 4.89
N PHE A 130 -2.98 8.40 4.24
CA PHE A 130 -4.29 8.35 4.87
C PHE A 130 -5.21 7.41 4.11
N SER A 131 -5.97 6.56 4.78
CA SER A 131 -7.06 5.82 4.14
C SER A 131 -8.34 6.65 4.13
N PHE A 132 -9.15 6.48 3.10
CA PHE A 132 -10.45 7.10 2.96
C PHE A 132 -11.51 6.05 2.63
N GLY A 133 -12.70 6.23 3.20
CA GLY A 133 -13.91 5.53 2.76
C GLY A 133 -14.35 6.07 1.39
N ILE A 134 -14.82 5.18 0.53
CA ILE A 134 -15.29 5.54 -0.82
C ILE A 134 -16.81 5.63 -0.80
N HIS A 135 -17.33 6.81 -1.14
CA HIS A 135 -18.76 7.02 -1.35
C HIS A 135 -19.01 7.44 -2.81
N PRO A 136 -19.72 6.62 -3.60
CA PRO A 136 -20.14 7.02 -4.93
C PRO A 136 -21.13 8.18 -4.85
N LEU A 137 -20.87 9.28 -5.58
CA LEU A 137 -21.75 10.45 -5.65
C LEU A 137 -22.97 10.24 -6.55
N THR A 138 -23.13 9.06 -7.15
CA THR A 138 -24.25 8.78 -8.04
C THR A 138 -25.52 8.53 -7.25
N SER A 139 -26.62 9.15 -7.68
CA SER A 139 -28.00 8.93 -7.20
C SER A 139 -28.54 7.52 -7.49
N ARG A 140 -27.73 6.63 -8.09
CA ARG A 140 -28.12 5.24 -8.32
C ARG A 140 -27.77 4.39 -7.10
N PRO A 141 -28.73 3.62 -6.56
CA PRO A 141 -28.45 2.69 -5.49
C PRO A 141 -27.41 1.67 -5.97
N LEU A 142 -26.25 1.63 -5.31
CA LEU A 142 -25.32 0.53 -5.50
C LEU A 142 -26.01 -0.79 -5.13
N PRO A 143 -25.70 -1.90 -5.81
CA PRO A 143 -26.20 -3.20 -5.42
C PRO A 143 -25.92 -3.42 -3.94
N THR A 144 -26.96 -3.81 -3.18
CA THR A 144 -26.98 -3.98 -1.72
C THR A 144 -26.13 -5.16 -1.22
N LYS A 145 -25.11 -5.57 -1.97
CA LYS A 145 -24.15 -6.54 -1.47
C LYS A 145 -23.28 -5.84 -0.43
N THR A 146 -23.26 -6.44 0.75
CA THR A 146 -22.55 -6.12 1.99
C THR A 146 -21.03 -5.95 1.88
N ASP A 147 -20.48 -5.83 0.69
CA ASP A 147 -19.05 -5.66 0.46
C ASP A 147 -18.77 -4.16 0.46
N ALA A 148 -18.42 -3.63 1.64
CA ALA A 148 -17.91 -2.27 1.74
C ALA A 148 -16.80 -2.07 0.70
N GLN A 149 -16.88 -1.01 -0.09
CA GLN A 149 -15.85 -0.73 -1.10
C GLN A 149 -14.47 -0.68 -0.41
N PRO A 150 -13.44 -1.30 -1.01
CA PRO A 150 -12.12 -1.30 -0.40
C PRO A 150 -11.65 0.15 -0.24
N PRO A 151 -11.05 0.50 0.92
CA PRO A 151 -10.60 1.86 1.15
C PRO A 151 -9.54 2.27 0.12
N MET A 152 -9.41 3.59 -0.08
CA MET A 152 -8.38 4.19 -0.92
C MET A 152 -7.32 4.86 -0.04
N ALA A 153 -6.05 4.67 -0.36
CA ALA A 153 -4.98 5.43 0.29
C ALA A 153 -4.71 6.73 -0.49
N ILE A 154 -4.56 7.83 0.25
CA ILE A 154 -4.10 9.11 -0.27
C ILE A 154 -2.77 9.42 0.38
N LYS A 155 -1.71 9.48 -0.43
CA LYS A 155 -0.37 9.91 -0.01
C LYS A 155 -0.20 11.38 -0.36
N VAL A 156 0.12 12.20 0.62
CA VAL A 156 0.45 13.63 0.44
C VAL A 156 1.94 13.79 0.63
N SER A 157 2.63 14.25 -0.42
CA SER A 157 4.09 14.41 -0.39
C SER A 157 4.52 15.49 0.60
N TRP A 158 5.77 15.45 1.05
CA TRP A 158 6.43 16.68 1.52
C TRP A 158 6.86 17.54 0.31
N LYS A 159 7.15 18.82 0.52
CA LYS A 159 7.60 19.73 -0.54
C LYS A 159 8.86 19.22 -1.25
N ALA A 160 9.85 18.79 -0.47
CA ALA A 160 11.11 18.26 -0.99
C ALA A 160 10.93 16.94 -1.76
N SER A 161 9.89 16.17 -1.43
CA SER A 161 9.65 14.83 -1.97
C SER A 161 8.62 14.82 -3.09
N ARG A 162 8.17 16.00 -3.57
CA ARG A 162 7.12 16.10 -4.61
C ARG A 162 7.47 15.28 -5.85
N THR A 163 8.65 15.48 -6.42
CA THR A 163 9.07 14.81 -7.66
C THR A 163 9.15 13.30 -7.49
N SER A 164 9.66 12.84 -6.33
CA SER A 164 9.77 11.42 -6.00
C SER A 164 8.39 10.76 -5.88
N VAL A 165 7.41 11.41 -5.25
CA VAL A 165 6.03 10.90 -5.16
C VAL A 165 5.29 10.93 -6.52
N GLN A 166 5.60 11.89 -7.41
CA GLN A 166 5.08 11.85 -8.80
C GLN A 166 5.70 10.71 -9.61
N ASN A 167 7.01 10.48 -9.42
CA ASN A 167 7.72 9.37 -10.05
C ASN A 167 7.16 8.02 -9.59
N GLU A 168 6.88 7.85 -8.30
CA GLU A 168 6.19 6.68 -7.73
C GLU A 168 4.89 6.38 -8.50
N CYS A 169 4.01 7.37 -8.67
CA CYS A 169 2.77 7.15 -9.42
C CYS A 169 3.00 6.73 -10.89
N THR A 170 4.07 7.26 -11.51
CA THR A 170 4.46 6.91 -12.89
C THR A 170 4.94 5.47 -12.98
N LEU A 171 5.80 5.05 -12.05
CA LEU A 171 6.33 3.69 -12.00
C LEU A 171 5.25 2.67 -11.66
N LEU A 172 4.33 2.98 -10.73
CA LEU A 172 3.19 2.12 -10.41
C LEU A 172 2.28 1.88 -11.62
N LYS A 173 2.07 2.90 -12.46
CA LYS A 173 1.33 2.72 -13.72
C LYS A 173 2.09 1.86 -14.73
N SER A 174 3.42 1.98 -14.79
CA SER A 174 4.26 1.10 -15.61
C SER A 174 4.19 -0.35 -15.12
N MET A 175 4.24 -0.56 -13.81
CA MET A 175 4.08 -1.88 -13.18
C MET A 175 2.70 -2.49 -13.45
N GLU A 176 1.63 -1.69 -13.40
CA GLU A 176 0.27 -2.15 -13.78
C GLU A 176 0.21 -2.60 -15.24
N LEU A 177 0.84 -1.88 -16.17
CA LEU A 177 0.90 -2.26 -17.60
C LEU A 177 1.63 -3.61 -17.80
N HIS A 178 2.66 -3.87 -16.99
CA HIS A 178 3.42 -5.12 -17.01
C HIS A 178 2.81 -6.21 -16.12
N HIS A 179 1.64 -5.97 -15.52
CA HIS A 179 0.93 -6.90 -14.64
C HIS A 179 1.78 -7.38 -13.45
N VAL A 180 2.61 -6.49 -12.89
CA VAL A 180 3.37 -6.81 -11.67
C VAL A 180 2.38 -7.07 -10.53
N PRO A 181 2.43 -8.24 -9.87
CA PRO A 181 1.48 -8.58 -8.81
C PRO A 181 1.89 -7.95 -7.47
N HIS A 182 0.95 -7.94 -6.52
CA HIS A 182 1.17 -7.58 -5.11
C HIS A 182 1.80 -6.20 -4.85
N VAL A 183 1.71 -5.28 -5.81
CA VAL A 183 2.08 -3.87 -5.65
C VAL A 183 0.82 -3.02 -5.57
N GLU A 184 0.91 -1.88 -4.87
CA GLU A 184 -0.13 -0.87 -4.97
C GLU A 184 -0.20 -0.27 -6.39
N ARG A 185 -1.35 0.28 -6.75
CA ARG A 185 -1.64 0.88 -8.05
C ARG A 185 -1.93 2.35 -7.86
N CYS A 186 -1.33 3.19 -8.70
CA CYS A 186 -1.64 4.61 -8.71
C CYS A 186 -2.85 4.91 -9.59
N LEU A 187 -3.94 5.34 -8.97
CA LEU A 187 -5.18 5.71 -9.65
C LEU A 187 -5.12 7.11 -10.25
N GLY A 188 -4.30 8.00 -9.68
CA GLY A 188 -4.16 9.37 -10.16
C GLY A 188 -3.37 10.25 -9.20
N GLU A 189 -2.98 11.41 -9.72
CA GLU A 189 -2.28 12.46 -8.97
C GLU A 189 -2.97 13.81 -9.16
N ARG A 190 -2.79 14.71 -8.18
CA ARG A 190 -3.15 16.13 -8.29
C ARG A 190 -2.38 16.97 -7.29
N ASP A 191 -2.33 18.28 -7.52
CA ASP A 191 -1.76 19.22 -6.56
C ASP A 191 -2.53 19.19 -5.23
N TYR A 192 -1.77 19.30 -4.14
CA TYR A 192 -2.31 19.39 -2.80
C TYR A 192 -2.82 20.82 -2.54
N PRO A 193 -4.12 21.03 -2.29
CA PRO A 193 -4.75 22.34 -2.41
C PRO A 193 -4.45 23.30 -1.25
N TYR A 194 -3.91 22.80 -0.14
CA TYR A 194 -3.66 23.61 1.07
C TYR A 194 -2.25 24.16 1.15
N GLU A 195 -1.33 23.70 0.30
CA GLU A 195 0.06 24.11 0.33
C GLU A 195 0.75 23.87 -1.01
N ASP A 196 1.18 24.96 -1.66
CA ASP A 196 1.88 24.92 -2.94
C ASP A 196 3.17 24.08 -2.87
N GLY A 197 3.49 23.42 -3.99
CA GLY A 197 4.69 22.61 -4.12
C GLY A 197 4.59 21.22 -3.51
N ARG A 198 3.39 20.77 -3.12
CA ARG A 198 3.11 19.39 -2.67
C ARG A 198 2.15 18.71 -3.63
N VAL A 199 2.29 17.40 -3.79
CA VAL A 199 1.38 16.57 -4.61
C VAL A 199 0.63 15.60 -3.70
N MET A 200 -0.55 15.18 -4.13
CA MET A 200 -1.21 14.01 -3.57
C MET A 200 -1.50 12.97 -4.65
N ILE A 201 -1.28 11.71 -4.30
CA ILE A 201 -1.56 10.55 -5.17
C ILE A 201 -2.56 9.63 -4.49
N ALA A 202 -3.41 9.00 -5.30
CA ALA A 202 -4.42 8.04 -4.86
C ALA A 202 -3.98 6.62 -5.21
N LEU A 203 -4.04 5.72 -4.23
CA LEU A 203 -3.41 4.41 -4.24
C LEU A 203 -4.39 3.30 -3.83
N GLN A 204 -4.31 2.14 -4.48
CA GLN A 204 -5.06 0.92 -4.15
C GLN A 204 -4.32 -0.37 -4.55
N PRO A 205 -4.50 -1.50 -3.85
CA PRO A 205 -5.38 -1.66 -2.69
C PRO A 205 -4.78 -1.08 -1.40
N VAL A 206 -5.60 -0.96 -0.36
CA VAL A 206 -5.12 -0.79 1.02
C VAL A 206 -5.26 -2.13 1.71
N LEU A 207 -4.16 -2.67 2.23
CA LEU A 207 -4.21 -3.95 2.93
C LEU A 207 -5.01 -3.78 4.24
N VAL A 208 -6.07 -4.58 4.40
CA VAL A 208 -6.91 -4.60 5.60
C VAL A 208 -6.86 -6.01 6.18
N ALA A 209 -6.32 -6.14 7.40
CA ALA A 209 -6.19 -7.43 8.08
C ALA A 209 -6.78 -7.38 9.49
N SER A 210 -7.64 -8.35 9.81
CA SER A 210 -8.27 -8.56 11.13
C SER A 210 -7.23 -8.76 12.23
N SER A 211 -6.23 -9.58 11.94
CA SER A 211 -5.18 -9.98 12.88
C SER A 211 -3.96 -9.03 12.88
N GLY A 212 -4.08 -7.89 12.21
CA GLY A 212 -3.03 -6.90 12.06
C GLY A 212 -2.08 -7.16 10.89
N ILE A 213 -1.20 -6.19 10.66
CA ILE A 213 -0.23 -6.14 9.56
C ILE A 213 1.18 -6.16 10.17
N THR A 214 2.14 -6.76 9.47
CA THR A 214 3.57 -6.79 9.82
C THR A 214 4.43 -6.50 8.59
N SER A 215 5.71 -6.23 8.77
CA SER A 215 6.71 -6.18 7.70
C SER A 215 7.61 -7.43 7.65
N SER A 216 7.43 -8.37 8.59
CA SER A 216 8.25 -9.57 8.72
C SER A 216 7.44 -10.84 8.45
N ILE A 217 7.91 -11.67 7.51
CA ILE A 217 7.30 -12.99 7.24
C ILE A 217 7.35 -13.89 8.48
N SER A 218 8.37 -13.76 9.33
CA SER A 218 8.48 -14.57 10.56
C SER A 218 7.34 -14.32 11.56
N ASP A 219 6.65 -13.17 11.47
CA ASP A 219 5.51 -12.82 12.33
C ASP A 219 4.14 -13.24 11.75
N VAL A 220 4.14 -13.88 10.58
CA VAL A 220 2.95 -14.41 9.92
C VAL A 220 2.64 -15.81 10.46
N SER A 221 1.36 -16.19 10.45
CA SER A 221 0.90 -17.56 10.70
C SER A 221 1.70 -18.57 9.86
N LEU A 222 2.00 -19.74 10.43
CA LEU A 222 2.84 -20.75 9.75
C LEU A 222 2.29 -21.11 8.35
N ASP A 223 0.96 -21.24 8.23
CA ASP A 223 0.29 -21.52 6.95
C ASP A 223 0.39 -20.36 5.94
N GLY A 224 0.55 -19.12 6.42
CA GLY A 224 0.69 -17.93 5.60
C GLY A 224 2.13 -17.64 5.17
N GLN A 225 3.15 -18.16 5.86
CA GLN A 225 4.55 -17.84 5.57
C GLN A 225 4.99 -18.28 4.18
N GLU A 226 4.69 -19.53 3.81
CA GLU A 226 5.02 -20.04 2.47
C GLU A 226 4.30 -19.25 1.37
N ARG A 227 3.06 -18.85 1.61
CA ARG A 227 2.32 -17.99 0.68
C ARG A 227 3.01 -16.63 0.52
N ALA A 228 3.39 -15.99 1.63
CA ALA A 228 4.08 -14.71 1.60
C ALA A 228 5.38 -14.81 0.80
N VAL A 229 6.19 -15.85 1.02
CA VAL A 229 7.43 -16.09 0.27
C VAL A 229 7.16 -16.19 -1.23
N LYS A 230 6.14 -16.93 -1.65
CA LYS A 230 5.76 -17.03 -3.08
C LYS A 230 5.39 -15.66 -3.65
N GLN A 231 4.58 -14.86 -2.94
CA GLN A 231 4.18 -13.53 -3.39
C GLN A 231 5.37 -12.55 -3.48
N VAL A 232 6.33 -12.63 -2.55
CA VAL A 232 7.59 -11.87 -2.62
C VAL A 232 8.37 -12.23 -3.89
N MET A 233 8.53 -13.53 -4.19
CA MET A 233 9.24 -13.99 -5.40
C MET A 233 8.52 -13.61 -6.70
N GLU A 234 7.18 -13.77 -6.76
CA GLU A 234 6.36 -13.34 -7.89
C GLU A 234 6.53 -11.84 -8.17
N THR A 235 6.52 -11.02 -7.11
CA THR A 235 6.68 -9.56 -7.22
C THR A 235 8.08 -9.20 -7.69
N MET A 236 9.12 -9.83 -7.11
CA MET A 236 10.51 -9.59 -7.51
C MET A 236 10.70 -9.83 -9.01
N ILE A 237 10.23 -10.97 -9.50
CA ILE A 237 10.31 -11.33 -10.92
C ILE A 237 9.48 -10.38 -11.78
N GLY A 238 8.25 -10.06 -11.36
CA GLY A 238 7.39 -9.12 -12.09
C GLY A 238 8.04 -7.75 -12.24
N MET A 239 8.63 -7.21 -11.18
CA MET A 239 9.33 -5.92 -11.20
C MET A 239 10.56 -5.96 -12.12
N LEU A 240 11.39 -7.01 -12.03
CA LEU A 240 12.55 -7.17 -12.92
C LEU A 240 12.15 -7.28 -14.38
N TYR A 241 11.04 -7.96 -14.69
CA TYR A 241 10.50 -8.05 -16.03
C TYR A 241 9.98 -6.70 -16.55
N ALA A 242 9.39 -5.89 -15.67
CA ALA A 242 9.00 -4.51 -15.96
C ALA A 242 10.19 -3.54 -16.05
N ASN A 243 11.42 -4.02 -15.86
CA ASN A 243 12.65 -3.24 -15.75
C ASN A 243 12.64 -2.21 -14.62
N ILE A 244 11.97 -2.53 -13.52
CA ILE A 244 11.83 -1.65 -12.36
C ILE A 244 12.51 -2.30 -11.15
N VAL A 245 13.23 -1.48 -10.40
CA VAL A 245 13.85 -1.86 -9.12
C VAL A 245 13.64 -0.74 -8.11
N THR A 246 13.69 -1.09 -6.82
CA THR A 246 13.72 -0.12 -5.72
C THR A 246 14.90 -0.40 -4.81
N VAL A 247 15.38 0.63 -4.12
CA VAL A 247 16.44 0.57 -3.11
C VAL A 247 15.88 0.70 -1.68
N ASP A 248 14.55 0.66 -1.57
CA ASP A 248 13.83 0.71 -0.30
C ASP A 248 12.60 -0.19 -0.42
N VAL A 249 12.81 -1.49 -0.24
CA VAL A 249 11.72 -2.47 -0.26
C VAL A 249 10.89 -2.36 1.03
N GLN A 250 9.64 -1.92 0.90
CA GLN A 250 8.68 -1.87 2.00
C GLN A 250 7.47 -2.77 1.71
N ALA A 251 7.23 -3.74 2.60
CA ALA A 251 6.11 -4.68 2.49
C ALA A 251 5.15 -4.56 3.67
N LEU A 252 3.85 -4.58 3.37
CA LEU A 252 2.78 -4.81 4.32
C LEU A 252 2.32 -6.26 4.18
N ILE A 253 2.33 -7.02 5.27
CA ILE A 253 2.01 -8.45 5.27
C ILE A 253 0.91 -8.73 6.28
N SER A 254 -0.18 -9.35 5.83
CA SER A 254 -1.25 -9.81 6.71
C SER A 254 -0.74 -10.95 7.61
N LYS A 255 -0.79 -10.75 8.93
CA LYS A 255 -0.32 -11.77 9.89
C LYS A 255 -1.09 -13.09 9.82
N GLU A 256 -2.33 -13.03 9.36
CA GLU A 256 -3.22 -14.20 9.30
C GLU A 256 -3.10 -14.95 7.97
N THR A 257 -3.15 -14.21 6.86
CA THR A 257 -3.29 -14.80 5.52
C THR A 257 -1.98 -14.92 4.76
N GLY A 258 -0.93 -14.20 5.18
CA GLY A 258 0.32 -14.07 4.44
C GLY A 258 0.18 -13.29 3.13
N GLU A 259 -0.91 -12.54 2.95
CA GLU A 259 -1.06 -11.62 1.82
C GLU A 259 -0.05 -10.47 1.96
N VAL A 260 0.71 -10.24 0.90
CA VAL A 260 1.76 -9.23 0.79
C VAL A 260 1.26 -8.10 -0.11
N LEU A 261 1.52 -6.87 0.31
CA LEU A 261 1.36 -5.67 -0.50
C LEU A 261 2.64 -4.83 -0.38
N PHE A 262 3.35 -4.67 -1.47
CA PHE A 262 4.50 -3.76 -1.55
C PHE A 262 4.01 -2.33 -1.79
N ILE A 263 4.61 -1.40 -1.04
CA ILE A 263 4.22 0.01 -1.00
C ILE A 263 5.46 0.91 -1.07
N ASP A 264 5.24 2.21 -1.24
CA ASP A 264 6.27 3.25 -1.16
C ASP A 264 7.37 3.10 -2.23
N PHE A 265 6.98 3.24 -3.50
CA PHE A 265 7.93 3.20 -4.62
C PHE A 265 8.55 4.58 -4.92
N SER A 266 8.71 5.40 -3.88
CA SER A 266 9.22 6.78 -4.00
C SER A 266 10.71 6.84 -4.36
N GLU A 267 11.46 5.79 -4.06
CA GLU A 267 12.88 5.60 -4.42
C GLU A 267 13.07 4.57 -5.56
N ALA A 268 11.99 4.14 -6.21
CA ALA A 268 12.07 3.21 -7.32
C ALA A 268 12.59 3.88 -8.59
N MET A 269 13.19 3.08 -9.47
CA MET A 269 13.69 3.51 -10.77
C MET A 269 13.46 2.46 -11.85
N GLU A 270 13.31 2.91 -13.08
CA GLU A 270 13.34 2.07 -14.27
C GLU A 270 14.79 2.00 -14.80
N PHE A 271 15.28 0.80 -15.12
CA PHE A 271 16.58 0.61 -15.75
C PHE A 271 16.44 0.39 -17.26
N GLY A 272 17.43 0.85 -18.02
CA GLY A 272 17.36 0.88 -19.48
C GLY A 272 18.04 -0.30 -20.18
N PHE A 273 17.84 -0.37 -21.49
CA PHE A 273 18.59 -1.24 -22.40
C PHE A 273 19.47 -0.41 -23.35
N PRO A 274 20.78 -0.71 -23.46
CA PRO A 274 21.51 -1.81 -22.79
C PRO A 274 21.68 -1.58 -21.28
N VAL A 275 21.70 -2.67 -20.51
CA VAL A 275 21.87 -2.64 -19.05
C VAL A 275 23.26 -2.11 -18.70
N THR A 276 23.32 -1.06 -17.88
CA THR A 276 24.60 -0.47 -17.45
C THR A 276 25.11 -1.10 -16.16
N ALA A 277 26.38 -0.87 -15.81
CA ALA A 277 26.93 -1.33 -14.53
C ALA A 277 26.20 -0.75 -13.31
N LYS A 278 25.66 0.47 -13.43
CA LYS A 278 24.83 1.09 -12.38
C LYS A 278 23.52 0.32 -12.22
N ASP A 279 22.90 -0.07 -13.33
CA ASP A 279 21.65 -0.84 -13.31
C ASP A 279 21.86 -2.21 -12.69
N VAL A 280 22.94 -2.91 -13.06
CA VAL A 280 23.32 -4.19 -12.42
C VAL A 280 23.46 -4.04 -10.92
N ALA A 281 24.14 -2.98 -10.44
CA ALA A 281 24.29 -2.74 -9.00
C ALA A 281 22.95 -2.51 -8.29
N ALA A 282 22.02 -1.79 -8.92
CA ALA A 282 20.69 -1.56 -8.38
C ALA A 282 19.84 -2.83 -8.37
N VAL A 283 19.93 -3.66 -9.42
CA VAL A 283 19.28 -4.97 -9.49
C VAL A 283 19.79 -5.90 -8.38
N VAL A 284 21.11 -5.96 -8.17
CA VAL A 284 21.70 -6.73 -7.06
C VAL A 284 21.18 -6.24 -5.71
N GLY A 285 21.14 -4.91 -5.49
CA GLY A 285 20.61 -4.31 -4.27
C GLY A 285 19.15 -4.71 -4.02
N PHE A 286 18.30 -4.53 -5.02
CA PHE A 286 16.89 -4.88 -4.97
C PHE A 286 16.66 -6.37 -4.69
N CYS A 287 17.32 -7.26 -5.42
CA CYS A 287 17.19 -8.70 -5.20
C CYS A 287 17.66 -9.10 -3.79
N ASN A 288 18.73 -8.50 -3.27
CA ASN A 288 19.17 -8.75 -1.90
C ASN A 288 18.12 -8.28 -0.88
N GLU A 289 17.56 -7.09 -1.03
CA GLU A 289 16.49 -6.59 -0.15
C GLU A 289 15.25 -7.51 -0.16
N MET A 290 14.80 -7.93 -1.34
CA MET A 290 13.70 -8.88 -1.48
C MET A 290 14.00 -10.21 -0.78
N MET A 291 15.21 -10.74 -0.93
CA MET A 291 15.63 -11.98 -0.26
C MET A 291 15.78 -11.81 1.26
N THR A 292 16.06 -10.60 1.76
CA THR A 292 16.11 -10.35 3.21
C THR A 292 14.75 -10.47 3.90
N LEU A 293 13.64 -10.33 3.15
CA LEU A 293 12.29 -10.58 3.67
C LEU A 293 12.04 -12.07 3.95
N VAL A 294 12.77 -12.97 3.28
CA VAL A 294 12.60 -14.42 3.38
C VAL A 294 13.35 -14.95 4.61
N PRO A 295 12.66 -15.53 5.61
CA PRO A 295 13.32 -16.16 6.73
C PRO A 295 14.23 -17.30 6.28
N GLU A 296 15.35 -17.50 6.97
CA GLU A 296 16.34 -18.54 6.61
C GLU A 296 15.72 -19.94 6.49
N SER A 297 14.75 -20.27 7.35
CA SER A 297 14.03 -21.55 7.32
C SER A 297 13.19 -21.78 6.06
N LEU A 298 12.96 -20.74 5.25
CA LEU A 298 12.17 -20.78 4.02
C LEU A 298 12.99 -20.42 2.78
N ARG A 299 14.32 -20.29 2.90
CA ARG A 299 15.23 -20.02 1.77
C ARG A 299 15.06 -21.05 0.66
N ASP A 300 15.08 -22.34 0.98
CA ASP A 300 14.96 -23.41 -0.01
C ASP A 300 13.64 -23.31 -0.80
N VAL A 301 12.55 -22.96 -0.12
CA VAL A 301 11.23 -22.76 -0.74
C VAL A 301 11.26 -21.58 -1.72
N ALA A 302 11.89 -20.46 -1.33
CA ALA A 302 12.04 -19.30 -2.20
C ALA A 302 12.85 -19.65 -3.46
N VAL A 303 13.97 -20.37 -3.31
CA VAL A 303 14.84 -20.77 -4.43
C VAL A 303 14.16 -21.74 -5.37
N GLU A 304 13.50 -22.77 -4.84
CA GLU A 304 12.74 -23.74 -5.66
C GLU A 304 11.65 -23.03 -6.45
N TYR A 305 10.91 -22.13 -5.80
CA TYR A 305 9.82 -21.43 -6.44
C TYR A 305 10.31 -20.41 -7.49
N LEU A 306 11.39 -19.70 -7.22
CA LEU A 306 11.98 -18.77 -8.18
C LEU A 306 12.47 -19.49 -9.44
N LYS A 307 12.98 -20.73 -9.33
CA LYS A 307 13.34 -21.56 -10.51
C LYS A 307 12.10 -21.89 -11.34
N VAL A 308 11.01 -22.28 -10.70
CA VAL A 308 9.72 -22.55 -11.37
C VAL A 308 9.24 -21.31 -12.13
N LEU A 309 9.27 -20.13 -11.50
CA LEU A 309 8.90 -18.86 -12.14
C LEU A 309 9.74 -18.56 -13.38
N LEU A 310 11.07 -18.69 -13.30
CA LEU A 310 11.96 -18.43 -14.44
C LEU A 310 11.73 -19.42 -15.59
N GLU A 311 11.52 -20.71 -15.30
CA GLU A 311 11.19 -21.69 -16.33
C GLU A 311 9.83 -21.41 -16.99
N GLU A 312 8.83 -20.97 -16.22
CA GLU A 312 7.53 -20.57 -16.75
C GLU A 312 7.61 -19.35 -17.66
N MET A 313 8.38 -18.34 -17.27
CA MET A 313 8.63 -17.16 -18.09
C MET A 313 9.30 -17.53 -19.41
N ASP A 314 10.32 -18.40 -19.38
CA ASP A 314 11.03 -18.83 -20.58
C ASP A 314 10.11 -19.60 -21.54
N ARG A 315 9.29 -20.52 -21.00
CA ARG A 315 8.26 -21.24 -21.78
C ARG A 315 7.25 -20.29 -22.45
N ASN A 316 6.98 -19.15 -21.84
CA ASN A 316 6.03 -18.15 -22.34
C ASN A 316 6.68 -17.07 -23.23
N GLY A 317 7.99 -17.15 -23.49
CA GLY A 317 8.73 -16.15 -24.28
C GLY A 317 8.89 -14.79 -23.59
N MET A 318 8.79 -14.77 -22.25
CA MET A 318 8.95 -13.59 -21.40
C MET A 318 10.28 -13.63 -20.64
N SER A 319 11.34 -14.17 -21.26
CA SER A 319 12.62 -14.37 -20.59
C SER A 319 13.25 -13.03 -20.18
N LEU A 320 13.79 -12.99 -18.96
CA LEU A 320 14.61 -11.86 -18.50
C LEU A 320 15.85 -11.71 -19.37
N SER A 321 16.42 -10.51 -19.42
CA SER A 321 17.70 -10.32 -20.10
C SER A 321 18.80 -11.16 -19.44
N LYS A 322 19.77 -11.62 -20.23
CA LYS A 322 20.85 -12.48 -19.74
C LYS A 322 21.60 -11.88 -18.55
N ASP A 323 21.81 -10.56 -18.55
CA ASP A 323 22.50 -9.88 -17.45
C ASP A 323 21.71 -9.98 -16.14
N ILE A 324 20.38 -9.83 -16.19
CA ILE A 324 19.49 -9.95 -15.02
C ILE A 324 19.40 -11.41 -14.56
N SER A 325 19.29 -12.37 -15.49
CA SER A 325 19.31 -13.79 -15.15
C SER A 325 20.60 -14.19 -14.43
N ASN A 326 21.76 -13.71 -14.89
CA ASN A 326 23.04 -13.97 -14.21
C ASN A 326 23.07 -13.40 -12.79
N VAL A 327 22.48 -12.22 -12.56
CA VAL A 327 22.39 -11.62 -11.22
C VAL A 327 21.55 -12.50 -10.29
N LEU A 328 20.34 -12.90 -10.72
CA LEU A 328 19.50 -13.80 -9.95
C LEU A 328 20.22 -15.12 -9.66
N GLU A 329 20.92 -15.67 -10.66
CA GLU A 329 21.71 -16.88 -10.51
C GLU A 329 22.81 -16.78 -9.46
N SER A 330 23.43 -15.60 -9.32
CA SER A 330 24.48 -15.38 -8.32
C SER A 330 23.94 -15.27 -6.89
N ILE A 331 22.76 -14.69 -6.69
CA ILE A 331 22.24 -14.34 -5.35
C ILE A 331 21.72 -15.57 -4.60
N TRP A 332 21.16 -16.56 -5.30
CA TRP A 332 20.55 -17.74 -4.68
C TRP A 332 21.42 -19.01 -4.67
N MET A 333 22.63 -18.93 -5.26
CA MET A 333 23.61 -20.02 -5.25
C MET A 333 24.65 -19.83 -4.13
N GLU A 334 24.62 -18.67 -3.47
CA GLU A 334 25.33 -18.35 -2.23
C GLU A 334 24.52 -18.77 -1.00
#